data_AF-A0A7C5WTB0-F1
#
_entry.id   AF-A0A7C5WTB0-F1
#
_cell.length_a   1.000
_cell.length_b   1.000
_cell.length_c   1.000
_cell.angle_alpha   90.00
_cell.angle_beta   90.00
_cell.angle_gamma   90.00
#
_symmetry.space_group_name_H-M   'P 1'
#
loop_
_entity.id
_entity.type
_entity.pdbx_description
1 polymer ?
#
loop_
_entity_poly.entity_id
_entity_poly.type
_entity_poly.pdbx_seq_one_letter_code
_entity_poly.pdbx_strand_id
1 'polypeptide(L)'
;MTDQDKNKPASDKKASAPKKKAAPGKKKTVAKKPTHLVAVKRDGFRRCGRAWSGETEIFSGEFKPEQIKTLTDDPMFTVTKL
;
A
#
# COMPACT_ATOMS: atom_id res chain seq x y z
N MET A 1 16.28 45.31 -32.19
CA MET A 1 15.83 43.94 -32.52
C MET A 1 15.59 43.19 -31.22
N THR A 2 14.51 42.41 -31.21
CA THR A 2 13.69 41.87 -30.13
C THR A 2 14.38 40.92 -29.12
N ASP A 3 13.99 41.05 -27.85
CA ASP A 3 14.01 40.03 -26.79
C ASP A 3 13.61 38.64 -27.32
N GLN A 4 14.26 37.56 -26.83
CA GLN A 4 13.53 36.33 -26.53
C GLN A 4 14.35 35.34 -25.70
N ASP A 5 13.95 35.27 -24.43
CA ASP A 5 13.93 34.08 -23.57
C ASP A 5 13.62 32.78 -24.35
N LYS A 6 14.45 31.75 -24.14
CA LYS A 6 14.12 30.36 -24.49
C LYS A 6 14.44 29.43 -23.33
N ASN A 7 13.50 29.42 -22.39
CA ASN A 7 12.66 28.29 -22.07
C ASN A 7 13.20 26.86 -22.31
N LYS A 8 13.26 26.14 -21.20
CA LYS A 8 13.42 24.69 -20.98
C LYS A 8 12.32 23.89 -21.70
N PRO A 9 12.64 22.69 -22.20
CA PRO A 9 11.74 21.58 -21.89
C PRO A 9 12.51 20.36 -21.37
N ALA A 10 12.25 20.01 -20.12
CA ALA A 10 12.51 18.67 -19.61
C ALA A 10 11.51 17.72 -20.30
N SER A 11 12.02 16.92 -21.23
CA SER A 11 11.30 15.79 -21.82
C SER A 11 11.74 14.48 -21.20
N ASP A 12 10.89 13.47 -21.40
CA ASP A 12 10.94 12.06 -20.98
C ASP A 12 10.42 11.78 -19.56
N LYS A 13 9.11 11.51 -19.38
CA LYS A 13 8.27 10.42 -19.92
C LYS A 13 8.71 9.03 -19.46
N LYS A 14 7.86 8.49 -18.56
CA LYS A 14 7.53 7.08 -18.32
C LYS A 14 8.68 6.07 -18.08
N ALA A 15 8.72 5.68 -16.82
CA ALA A 15 8.45 4.31 -16.37
C ALA A 15 9.34 3.18 -16.91
N SER A 16 10.16 2.64 -16.01
CA SER A 16 10.24 1.21 -15.73
C SER A 16 11.03 0.99 -14.45
N ALA A 17 10.36 1.09 -13.29
CA ALA A 17 10.94 0.60 -12.05
C ALA A 17 10.95 -0.95 -12.12
N PRO A 18 12.12 -1.60 -11.95
CA PRO A 18 12.22 -3.05 -12.07
C PRO A 18 11.41 -3.72 -10.96
N LYS A 19 10.51 -4.62 -11.36
CA LYS A 19 9.76 -5.54 -10.50
C LYS A 19 10.72 -6.43 -9.71
N LYS A 20 11.23 -5.97 -8.57
CA LYS A 20 11.75 -6.87 -7.54
C LYS A 20 10.54 -7.58 -6.92
N LYS A 21 10.32 -8.82 -7.37
CA LYS A 21 9.52 -9.83 -6.67
C LYS A 21 10.06 -9.92 -5.23
N ALA A 22 9.38 -9.27 -4.29
CA ALA A 22 9.60 -9.54 -2.88
C ALA A 22 9.07 -10.93 -2.60
N ALA A 23 9.99 -11.86 -2.31
CA ALA A 23 9.65 -13.19 -1.86
C ALA A 23 8.66 -13.12 -0.68
N PRO A 24 7.69 -14.04 -0.58
CA PRO A 24 6.79 -14.09 0.56
C PRO A 24 7.61 -14.50 1.78
N GLY A 25 8.02 -13.52 2.58
CA GLY A 25 8.60 -13.75 3.89
C GLY A 25 7.55 -14.44 4.75
N LYS A 26 7.64 -15.77 4.86
CA LYS A 26 6.89 -16.58 5.82
C LYS A 26 7.21 -16.07 7.24
N LYS A 27 6.37 -15.17 7.76
CA LYS A 27 6.33 -14.91 9.20
C LYS A 27 5.48 -16.01 9.84
N LYS A 28 6.06 -16.61 10.87
CA LYS A 28 5.59 -17.78 11.62
C LYS A 28 4.11 -17.60 12.02
N THR A 29 3.25 -18.46 11.48
CA THR A 29 1.86 -18.62 11.86
C THR A 29 1.79 -19.27 13.24
N VAL A 30 1.79 -18.46 14.29
CA VAL A 30 1.06 -18.85 15.50
C VAL A 30 -0.40 -18.83 15.08
N ALA A 31 -1.07 -19.98 15.15
CA ALA A 31 -2.48 -20.15 14.77
C ALA A 31 -3.39 -19.27 15.65
N LYS A 32 -3.39 -17.97 15.40
CA LYS A 32 -4.38 -17.03 15.89
C LYS A 32 -5.46 -16.94 14.83
N LYS A 33 -6.72 -16.86 15.22
CA LYS A 33 -7.83 -16.71 14.26
C LYS A 33 -7.80 -15.31 13.66
N PRO A 34 -8.03 -15.16 12.34
CA PRO A 34 -8.08 -13.85 11.71
C PRO A 34 -9.14 -13.02 12.42
N THR A 35 -8.79 -11.79 12.78
CA THR A 35 -9.60 -10.94 13.66
C THR A 35 -10.14 -9.73 12.90
N HIS A 36 -9.49 -9.36 11.80
CA HIS A 36 -9.96 -8.32 10.91
C HIS A 36 -9.77 -8.76 9.45
N LEU A 37 -10.70 -8.38 8.60
CA LEU A 37 -10.60 -8.46 7.16
C LEU A 37 -10.41 -7.04 6.61
N VAL A 38 -9.32 -6.84 5.88
CA VAL A 38 -8.98 -5.56 5.26
C VAL A 38 -9.15 -5.69 3.74
N ALA A 39 -10.13 -4.99 3.19
CA ALA A 39 -10.30 -4.84 1.75
C ALA A 39 -9.69 -3.53 1.28
N VAL A 40 -9.11 -3.51 0.08
CA VAL A 40 -8.60 -2.30 -0.55
C VAL A 40 -9.31 -2.05 -1.88
N LYS A 41 -9.69 -0.79 -2.14
CA LYS A 41 -10.39 -0.40 -3.37
C LYS A 41 -9.51 -0.42 -4.62
N ARG A 42 -8.19 -0.29 -4.45
CA ARG A 42 -7.21 -0.27 -5.54
C ARG A 42 -6.05 -1.19 -5.22
N ASP A 43 -5.81 -2.15 -6.10
CA ASP A 43 -4.70 -3.08 -5.97
C ASP A 43 -3.34 -2.38 -6.00
N GLY A 44 -2.42 -2.91 -5.20
CA GLY A 44 -1.07 -2.39 -5.07
C GLY A 44 -0.96 -1.12 -4.23
N PHE A 45 -2.04 -0.67 -3.57
CA PHE A 45 -1.98 0.46 -2.65
C PHE A 45 -1.11 0.11 -1.43
N ARG A 46 -0.24 1.02 -1.03
CA ARG A 46 0.76 0.76 0.02
C ARG A 46 0.43 1.56 1.27
N ARG A 47 0.25 0.86 2.40
CA ARG A 47 0.14 1.49 3.73
C ARG A 47 0.67 0.56 4.82
N CYS A 48 1.18 1.13 5.91
CA CYS A 48 1.72 0.42 7.07
C CYS A 48 2.87 -0.54 6.69
N GLY A 49 3.66 -0.18 5.68
CA GLY A 49 4.77 -0.99 5.17
C GLY A 49 4.34 -2.21 4.34
N ARG A 50 3.05 -2.37 4.05
CA ARG A 50 2.48 -3.48 3.27
C ARG A 50 1.84 -2.95 2.00
N ALA A 51 1.98 -3.70 0.91
CA ALA A 51 1.17 -3.51 -0.29
C ALA A 51 -0.10 -4.35 -0.15
N TRP A 52 -1.24 -3.73 -0.39
CA TRP A 52 -2.56 -4.32 -0.27
C TRP A 52 -3.16 -4.54 -1.65
N SER A 53 -3.84 -5.66 -1.81
CA SER A 53 -4.56 -6.03 -3.01
C SER A 53 -5.73 -6.92 -2.61
N GLY A 54 -6.88 -6.70 -3.24
CA GLY A 54 -8.14 -7.37 -2.91
C GLY A 54 -8.47 -7.33 -1.41
N GLU A 55 -8.76 -8.50 -0.87
CA GLU A 55 -9.08 -8.71 0.55
C GLU A 55 -7.94 -9.46 1.24
N THR A 56 -7.62 -9.04 2.47
CA THR A 56 -6.57 -9.63 3.26
C THR A 56 -7.03 -9.75 4.70
N GLU A 57 -7.03 -10.97 5.20
CA GLU A 57 -7.25 -11.25 6.61
C GLU A 57 -5.99 -10.94 7.41
N ILE A 58 -6.15 -10.23 8.53
CA ILE A 58 -5.09 -9.89 9.46
C ILE A 58 -5.46 -10.23 10.90
N PHE A 59 -4.43 -10.42 11.71
CA PHE A 59 -4.57 -10.67 13.14
C PHE A 59 -4.39 -9.36 13.93
N SER A 60 -5.16 -9.14 15.01
CA SER A 60 -5.04 -7.95 15.87
C SER A 60 -3.64 -7.73 16.44
N GLY A 61 -2.80 -8.76 16.49
CA GLY A 61 -1.41 -8.68 16.95
C GLY A 61 -0.37 -8.49 15.84
N GLU A 62 -0.78 -8.49 14.57
CA GLU A 62 0.14 -8.30 13.43
C GLU A 62 0.49 -6.83 13.23
N PHE A 63 -0.45 -5.93 13.54
CA PHE A 63 -0.31 -4.49 13.43
C PHE A 63 -0.45 -3.81 14.78
N LYS A 64 0.25 -2.70 14.97
CA LYS A 64 0.02 -1.83 16.13
C LYS A 64 -1.39 -1.21 16.04
N PRO A 65 -2.04 -0.88 17.17
CA PRO A 65 -3.34 -0.20 17.16
C PRO A 65 -3.39 1.05 16.28
N GLU A 66 -2.32 1.84 16.28
CA GLU A 66 -2.16 3.04 15.43
C GLU A 66 -2.21 2.73 13.93
N GLN A 67 -1.68 1.57 13.52
CA GLN A 67 -1.69 1.12 12.13
C GLN A 67 -3.07 0.63 11.71
N ILE A 68 -3.80 -0.04 12.61
CA ILE A 68 -5.20 -0.42 12.36
C ILE A 68 -6.07 0.84 12.25
N LYS A 69 -5.87 1.81 13.15
CA LYS A 69 -6.57 3.10 13.10
C LYS A 69 -6.32 3.81 11.78
N THR A 70 -5.05 3.86 11.34
CA THR A 70 -4.69 4.39 10.03
C THR A 70 -5.46 3.69 8.89
N LEU A 71 -5.52 2.36 8.88
CA LEU A 71 -6.23 1.60 7.84
C LEU A 71 -7.75 1.81 7.93
N THR A 72 -8.28 2.14 9.09
CA THR A 72 -9.71 2.42 9.30
C THR A 72 -10.06 3.83 8.86
N ASP A 73 -9.17 4.81 9.13
CA ASP A 73 -9.35 6.22 8.78
C ASP A 73 -9.13 6.48 7.28
N ASP A 74 -8.38 5.62 6.59
CA ASP A 74 -8.06 5.79 5.17
C ASP A 74 -9.22 5.28 4.29
N PRO A 75 -9.85 6.16 3.46
CA PRO A 75 -11.01 5.81 2.66
C PRO A 75 -10.74 4.80 1.54
N MET A 76 -9.46 4.51 1.26
CA MET A 76 -9.06 3.46 0.31
C MET A 76 -9.22 2.05 0.87
N PHE A 77 -9.36 1.93 2.18
CA PHE A 77 -9.50 0.66 2.87
C PHE A 77 -10.89 0.47 3.45
N THR A 78 -11.23 -0.78 3.71
CA THR A 78 -12.42 -1.17 4.46
C THR A 78 -11.99 -2.26 5.43
N VAL A 79 -12.04 -1.95 6.72
CA VAL A 79 -11.63 -2.85 7.79
C VAL A 79 -12.87 -3.38 8.49
N THR A 80 -13.11 -4.67 8.38
CA THR A 80 -14.23 -5.36 9.02
C THR A 80 -13.70 -6.28 10.11
N LYS A 81 -14.23 -6.18 11.32
CA LYS A 81 -13.89 -7.11 12.40
C LYS A 81 -14.62 -8.44 12.18
N LEU A 82 -13.89 -9.55 12.27
CA LEU A 82 -14.42 -10.92 12.19
C LEU A 82 -14.81 -11.46 13.56
#